data_AF-A0A1I5AXL2-F1
#
_entry.id   AF-A0A1I5AXL2-F1
#
_cell.length_a   1.000
_cell.length_b   1.000
_cell.length_c   1.000
_cell.angle_alpha   90.00
_cell.angle_beta   90.00
_cell.angle_gamma   90.00
#
_symmetry.space_group_name_H-M   'P 1'
#
loop_
_entity.id
_entity.type
_entity.pdbx_description
1 polymer ?
#
loop_
_entity_poly.entity_id
_entity_poly.type
_entity_poly.pdbx_seq_one_letter_code
_entity_poly.pdbx_strand_id
1 'polypeptide(L)'
;MKNTDGSVHAYLPAGHPWLTNGRDVIPLFVRFNNVTLLATPLEVVDDATSTPGTQAEMVIRAAAAPLPTQTGLYNADITVIFDAVPRVNP
;
A
#
# COMPACT_ATOMS: atom_id res chain seq x y z
N MET A 1 -9.32 11.25 2.15
CA MET A 1 -8.99 10.91 3.54
C MET A 1 -10.08 11.44 4.46
N LYS A 2 -10.46 10.69 5.49
CA LYS A 2 -11.47 11.09 6.48
C LYS A 2 -10.92 11.22 7.90
N ASN A 3 -9.64 10.87 8.13
CA ASN A 3 -9.02 11.13 9.42
C ASN A 3 -8.89 12.64 9.62
N THR A 4 -9.25 13.13 10.81
CA THR A 4 -9.31 14.55 11.15
C THR A 4 -8.46 14.90 12.36
N ASP A 5 -7.84 13.91 13.02
CA ASP A 5 -7.07 14.11 14.24
C ASP A 5 -5.93 13.09 14.34
N GLY A 6 -4.69 13.54 14.10
CA GLY A 6 -3.49 12.72 14.10
C GLY A 6 -3.04 12.23 12.72
N SER A 7 -2.06 11.33 12.68
CA SER A 7 -1.49 10.77 11.45
C SER A 7 -2.22 9.50 11.01
N VAL A 8 -1.92 9.04 9.79
CA VAL A 8 -2.40 7.74 9.29
C VAL A 8 -1.20 6.88 8.96
N HIS A 9 -1.19 5.68 9.52
CA HIS A 9 -0.24 4.64 9.16
C HIS A 9 -0.89 3.64 8.20
N ALA A 10 -0.10 3.05 7.30
CA ALA A 10 -0.56 1.99 6.42
C ALA A 10 0.49 0.88 6.24
N TYR A 11 0.02 -0.34 6.02
CA TYR A 11 0.86 -1.51 5.78
C TYR A 11 0.11 -2.64 5.06
N LEU A 12 0.89 -3.64 4.63
CA LEU A 12 0.41 -4.86 3.98
C LEU A 12 0.62 -6.04 4.95
N PRO A 13 -0.42 -6.58 5.60
CA PRO A 13 -0.25 -7.64 6.61
C PRO A 13 0.39 -8.91 6.05
N ALA A 14 0.13 -9.24 4.78
CA ALA A 14 0.75 -10.38 4.09
C ALA A 14 2.18 -10.08 3.59
N GLY A 15 2.69 -8.86 3.82
CA GLY A 15 3.98 -8.41 3.32
C GLY A 15 3.94 -8.07 1.83
N HIS A 16 4.87 -8.64 1.06
CA HIS A 16 5.05 -8.29 -0.35
C HIS A 16 3.99 -8.99 -1.21
N PRO A 17 3.12 -8.27 -1.93
CA PRO A 17 2.09 -8.89 -2.76
C PRO A 17 2.65 -9.33 -4.11
N TRP A 18 2.03 -10.32 -4.74
CA TRP A 18 2.38 -10.80 -6.07
C TRP A 18 1.13 -11.20 -6.86
N LEU A 19 1.21 -11.02 -8.18
CA LEU A 19 0.31 -11.68 -9.13
C LEU A 19 0.73 -13.15 -9.26
N THR A 20 -0.22 -14.08 -9.27
CA THR A 20 0.03 -15.51 -9.47
C THR A 20 -0.95 -16.14 -10.46
N ASN A 21 -0.46 -17.09 -11.26
CA ASN A 21 -1.29 -17.99 -12.09
C ASN A 21 -1.30 -19.43 -11.53
N GLY A 22 -0.77 -19.64 -10.32
CA GLY A 22 -0.60 -20.95 -9.67
C GLY A 22 0.73 -21.65 -9.97
N ARG A 23 1.52 -21.15 -10.93
CA ARG A 23 2.83 -21.70 -11.30
C ARG A 23 3.96 -20.68 -11.15
N ASP A 24 3.75 -19.48 -11.69
CA ASP A 24 4.70 -18.39 -11.73
C ASP A 24 4.16 -17.21 -10.90
N VAL A 25 5.07 -16.35 -10.44
CA VAL A 25 4.73 -15.14 -9.68
C VAL A 25 5.35 -13.89 -10.29
N ILE A 26 4.63 -12.77 -10.25
CA ILE A 26 5.12 -11.44 -10.63
C ILE A 26 4.98 -10.52 -9.41
N PRO A 27 6.09 -10.03 -8.82
CA PRO A 27 6.03 -9.19 -7.63
C PRO A 27 5.31 -7.86 -7.93
N LEU A 28 4.54 -7.37 -6.97
CA LEU A 28 3.82 -6.10 -7.05
C LEU A 28 4.47 -5.04 -6.16
N PHE A 29 4.61 -3.85 -6.71
CA PHE A 29 4.93 -2.64 -5.97
C PHE A 29 3.64 -1.93 -5.58
N VAL A 30 3.47 -1.68 -4.29
CA VAL A 30 2.31 -1.00 -3.72
C VAL A 30 2.76 0.25 -2.98
N ARG A 31 2.20 1.39 -3.35
CA ARG A 31 2.55 2.69 -2.80
C ARG A 31 1.30 3.51 -2.54
N PHE A 32 1.21 4.08 -1.35
CA PHE A 32 0.13 4.99 -0.99
C PHE A 32 0.73 6.34 -0.59
N ASN A 33 0.20 7.43 -1.12
CA ASN A 33 0.69 8.78 -0.88
C ASN A 33 2.22 8.91 -1.02
N ASN A 34 2.78 8.35 -2.09
CA ASN A 34 4.22 8.30 -2.36
C ASN A 34 5.07 7.46 -1.36
N VAL A 35 4.46 6.76 -0.40
CA VAL A 35 5.14 5.85 0.56
C VAL A 35 4.97 4.40 0.15
N THR A 36 6.09 3.69 -0.06
CA THR A 36 6.09 2.25 -0.39
C THR A 36 5.65 1.46 0.81
N LEU A 37 4.57 0.69 0.68
CA LEU A 37 4.04 -0.09 1.80
C LEU A 37 4.85 -1.37 2.04
N LEU A 38 5.02 -1.72 3.30
CA LEU A 38 5.74 -2.90 3.77
C LEU A 38 4.85 -3.72 4.71
N ALA A 39 5.39 -4.81 5.28
CA ALA A 39 4.72 -5.58 6.32
C ALA A 39 4.53 -4.80 7.64
N THR A 40 5.32 -3.75 7.84
CA THR A 40 5.31 -2.92 9.05
C THR A 40 4.51 -1.64 8.81
N PRO A 41 3.75 -1.15 9.81
CA PRO A 41 3.09 0.16 9.75
C PRO A 41 4.08 1.28 9.40
N LEU A 42 3.74 2.07 8.38
CA LEU A 42 4.49 3.25 7.96
C LEU A 42 3.58 4.47 7.99
N GLU A 43 4.09 5.61 8.44
CA GLU A 43 3.37 6.88 8.30
C GLU A 43 3.22 7.21 6.82
N VAL A 44 1.98 7.36 6.38
CA VAL A 44 1.64 7.68 4.99
C VAL A 44 0.93 9.02 4.85
N VAL A 45 0.48 9.59 5.97
CA VAL A 45 -0.07 10.92 6.08
C VAL A 45 0.40 11.46 7.41
N ASP A 46 1.07 12.61 7.42
CA ASP A 46 1.43 13.28 8.66
C ASP A 46 0.23 14.03 9.27
N ASP A 47 0.32 14.32 10.56
CA ASP A 47 -0.74 15.01 11.31
C ASP A 47 -1.04 16.43 10.77
N ALA A 48 -0.01 17.18 10.36
CA ALA A 48 -0.14 18.56 9.89
C ALA A 48 -0.89 18.68 8.55
N THR A 49 -0.77 17.66 7.70
CA THR A 49 -1.37 17.56 6.36
C THR A 49 -2.59 16.66 6.31
N SER A 50 -3.03 16.11 7.46
CA SER A 50 -4.27 15.35 7.60
C SER A 50 -5.50 16.27 7.52
N THR A 51 -5.65 16.94 6.38
CA THR A 51 -6.80 17.76 6.05
C THR A 51 -7.92 16.85 5.55
N PRO A 52 -9.10 16.85 6.20
CA PRO A 52 -10.23 16.03 5.78
C PRO A 52 -10.64 16.38 4.35
N GLY A 53 -10.94 15.36 3.54
CA GLY A 53 -11.33 15.55 2.14
C GLY A 53 -10.19 15.51 1.13
N THR A 54 -8.92 15.54 1.56
CA THR A 54 -7.77 15.41 0.65
C THR A 54 -7.69 14.01 0.04
N GLN A 55 -7.43 13.95 -1.26
CA GLN A 55 -7.20 12.72 -2.00
C GLN A 55 -5.72 12.37 -1.99
N ALA A 56 -5.41 11.08 -1.85
CA ALA A 56 -4.05 10.56 -1.94
C ALA A 56 -4.01 9.45 -2.97
N GLU A 57 -2.90 9.37 -3.70
CA GLU A 57 -2.72 8.37 -4.76
C GLU A 57 -2.44 6.97 -4.17
N MET A 58 -3.07 5.96 -4.75
CA MET A 58 -2.72 4.55 -4.57
C MET A 58 -2.17 4.01 -5.88
N VAL A 59 -0.91 3.57 -5.88
CA VAL A 59 -0.24 2.95 -7.02
C VAL A 59 -0.02 1.47 -6.74
N ILE A 60 -0.58 0.62 -7.58
CA ILE A 60 -0.32 -0.82 -7.60
C ILE A 60 0.17 -1.16 -9.00
N ARG A 61 1.39 -1.68 -9.11
CA ARG A 61 2.00 -2.04 -10.40
C ARG A 61 2.92 -3.24 -10.27
N ALA A 62 3.22 -3.92 -11.37
CA ALA A 62 4.31 -4.89 -11.40
C ALA A 62 5.63 -4.21 -10.99
N ALA A 63 6.39 -4.85 -10.09
CA ALA A 63 7.67 -4.34 -9.62
C ALA A 63 8.78 -4.50 -10.68
N ALA A 64 8.58 -5.43 -11.62
CA ALA A 64 9.45 -5.66 -12.77
C ALA A 64 8.62 -6.05 -14.00
N ALA A 65 9.21 -5.91 -15.18
CA ALA A 65 8.61 -6.42 -16.41
C ALA A 65 8.53 -7.97 -16.33
N PRO A 66 7.37 -8.58 -16.65
CA PRO A 66 7.26 -10.03 -16.72
C PRO A 66 8.22 -10.61 -17.75
N LEU A 67 8.75 -11.80 -17.47
CA LEU A 67 9.57 -12.55 -18.42
C LEU A 67 8.71 -13.08 -19.57
N PRO A 68 9.29 -13.31 -20.77
CA PRO A 68 8.55 -13.87 -21.90
C PRO A 68 7.89 -15.24 -21.62
N THR A 69 8.40 -15.98 -20.64
CA THR A 69 7.86 -17.29 -20.22
C THR A 69 6.70 -17.18 -19.23
N GLN A 70 6.46 -16.00 -18.64
CA GLN A 70 5.39 -15.76 -17.68
C GLN A 70 4.08 -15.42 -18.43
N THR A 71 3.47 -16.45 -19.02
CA THR A 71 2.26 -16.32 -19.83
C THR A 71 1.00 -16.75 -19.07
N GLY A 72 -0.17 -16.33 -19.57
CA GLY A 72 -1.48 -16.66 -19.01
C GLY A 72 -2.09 -15.57 -18.15
N LEU A 73 -3.17 -15.91 -17.43
CA LEU A 73 -3.90 -15.00 -16.55
C LEU A 73 -3.33 -15.09 -15.13
N TYR A 74 -3.03 -13.93 -14.55
CA TYR A 74 -2.56 -13.82 -13.18
C TYR A 74 -3.55 -13.01 -12.36
N ASN A 75 -3.75 -13.40 -11.10
CA ASN A 75 -4.62 -12.71 -10.16
C ASN A 75 -3.86 -12.44 -8.85
N ALA A 76 -4.35 -11.49 -8.06
CA ALA A 76 -3.86 -11.21 -6.72
C ALA A 76 -5.00 -10.64 -5.86
N ASP A 77 -5.01 -11.02 -4.60
CA ASP A 77 -5.79 -10.36 -3.56
C ASP A 77 -4.82 -9.55 -2.68
N ILE A 78 -5.13 -8.26 -2.49
CA ILE A 78 -4.28 -7.36 -1.72
C ILE A 78 -5.10 -6.75 -0.61
N THR A 79 -4.68 -7.00 0.63
CA THR A 79 -5.20 -6.30 1.81
C THR A 79 -4.25 -5.18 2.19
N VAL A 80 -4.78 -3.97 2.33
CA VAL A 80 -4.06 -2.83 2.90
C VAL A 80 -4.78 -2.45 4.19
N ILE A 81 -4.03 -2.34 5.28
CA ILE A 81 -4.56 -1.86 6.55
C ILE A 81 -4.17 -0.39 6.71
N PHE A 82 -5.13 0.42 7.14
CA PHE A 82 -4.93 1.82 7.50
C PHE A 82 -5.33 2.01 8.96
N ASP A 83 -4.37 2.45 9.77
CA ASP A 83 -4.57 2.74 11.18
C ASP A 83 -4.51 4.24 11.42
N ALA A 84 -5.49 4.77 12.15
CA ALA A 84 -5.42 6.13 12.66
C ALA A 84 -4.50 6.17 13.89
N VAL A 85 -3.55 7.10 13.90
CA VAL A 85 -2.62 7.31 15.02
C VAL A 85 -2.99 8.62 15.69
N PRO A 86 -3.53 8.60 16.92
CA PRO A 86 -3.94 9.83 17.62
C PRO A 86 -2.78 10.79 17.83
N ARG A 87 -3.05 12.09 17.78
CA ARG A 87 -2.08 13.12 18.16
C ARG A 87 -1.68 12.96 19.63
N VAL A 88 -0.39 12.95 19.90
CA VAL A 88 0.16 12.99 21.26
C VAL A 88 0.68 14.40 21.52
N ASN A 89 -0.05 15.20 22.31
CA ASN A 89 0.48 16.46 22.83
C ASN A 89 1.38 16.15 24.04
N PRO A 90 2.62 16.68 24.10
CA PRO A 90 3.45 16.63 25.30
C PRO A 90 2.88 17.46 26.45
#